data_AF-A0AB35HRK0-F1
#
_entry.id   AF-A0AB35HRK0-F1
#
_cell.length_a   1.000
_cell.length_b   1.000
_cell.length_c   1.000
_cell.angle_alpha   90.00
_cell.angle_beta   90.00
_cell.angle_gamma   90.00
#
_symmetry.space_group_name_H-M   'P 1'
#
loop_
_entity.id
_entity.type
_entity.pdbx_description
1 polymer ?
#
loop_
_entity_poly.entity_id
_entity_poly.type
_entity_poly.pdbx_seq_one_letter_code
_entity_poly.pdbx_strand_id
1 'polypeptide(L)' 'MNKEDIKDRLAKELGVNFHMVLDDTEYSEEDYQEIKEYIVSIAKKHLKYEGDVS' A
#
# COMPACT_ATOMS: atom_id res chain seq x y z
N MET A 1 -1.29 -8.11 13.72
CA MET A 1 -1.27 -8.71 12.36
C MET A 1 0.17 -8.84 11.94
N ASN A 2 0.56 -9.95 11.33
CA ASN A 2 1.94 -10.10 10.87
C ASN A 2 2.11 -9.48 9.46
N LYS A 3 3.36 -9.36 9.02
CA LYS A 3 3.70 -8.80 7.70
C LYS A 3 3.04 -9.52 6.50
N GLU A 4 2.79 -10.82 6.59
CA GLU A 4 2.15 -11.57 5.51
C GLU A 4 0.64 -11.28 5.48
N ASP A 5 -0.01 -11.14 6.64
CA ASP A 5 -1.43 -10.70 6.72
C ASP A 5 -1.62 -9.33 6.06
N ILE A 6 -0.69 -8.39 6.32
CA ILE A 6 -0.72 -7.05 5.73
C ILE A 6 -0.57 -7.12 4.21
N LYS A 7 0.40 -7.89 3.70
CA LYS A 7 0.62 -8.06 2.25
C LYS A 7 -0.60 -8.67 1.56
N ASP A 8 -1.15 -9.74 2.11
CA ASP A 8 -2.30 -10.44 1.55
C ASP A 8 -3.54 -9.55 1.51
N ARG A 9 -3.80 -8.79 2.60
CA ARG A 9 -4.90 -7.83 2.66
C ARG A 9 -4.73 -6.71 1.65
N LEU A 10 -3.54 -6.09 1.57
CA LEU A 10 -3.26 -5.03 0.61
C LEU A 10 -3.38 -5.51 -0.84
N ALA A 11 -2.85 -6.70 -1.16
CA ALA A 11 -2.94 -7.27 -2.50
C ALA A 11 -4.40 -7.54 -2.90
N LYS A 12 -5.20 -8.06 -1.97
CA LYS A 12 -6.63 -8.31 -2.19
C LYS A 12 -7.45 -7.03 -2.35
N GLU A 13 -7.21 -6.03 -1.50
CA GLU A 13 -7.99 -4.78 -1.50
C GLU A 13 -7.60 -3.83 -2.64
N LEU A 14 -6.30 -3.72 -2.93
CA LEU A 14 -5.80 -2.80 -3.96
C LEU A 14 -5.64 -3.47 -5.33
N GLY A 15 -5.76 -4.80 -5.40
CA GLY A 15 -5.68 -5.55 -6.66
C GLY A 15 -4.32 -5.49 -7.34
N VAL A 16 -3.26 -5.23 -6.59
CA VAL A 16 -1.90 -5.10 -7.12
C VAL A 16 -0.91 -5.88 -6.26
N ASN A 17 0.12 -6.43 -6.90
CA ASN A 17 1.19 -7.14 -6.21
C ASN A 17 2.31 -6.17 -5.84
N PHE A 18 2.47 -5.88 -4.54
CA PHE A 18 3.50 -4.96 -4.05
C PHE A 18 4.78 -5.70 -3.68
N HIS A 19 5.93 -5.22 -4.16
CA HIS A 19 7.23 -5.59 -3.60
C HIS A 19 7.55 -4.66 -2.43
N MET A 20 6.87 -4.87 -1.29
CA MET A 20 7.10 -4.14 -0.05
C MET A 20 7.91 -4.99 0.93
N VAL A 21 8.91 -4.37 1.57
CA VAL A 21 9.66 -4.97 2.68
C VAL A 21 9.05 -4.46 3.98
N LEU A 22 8.42 -5.36 4.72
CA LEU A 22 7.92 -5.14 6.07
C LEU A 22 8.79 -5.94 7.04
N ASP A 23 9.06 -5.36 8.21
CA ASP A 23 9.78 -6.05 9.27
C ASP A 23 8.89 -7.10 9.97
N ASP A 24 9.49 -7.86 10.90
CA ASP A 24 8.78 -8.91 11.66
C ASP A 24 8.00 -8.36 12.88
N THR A 25 7.63 -7.08 12.87
CA THR A 25 6.80 -6.51 13.94
C THR A 25 5.34 -6.93 13.79
N GLU A 26 4.58 -6.81 14.88
CA GLU A 26 3.13 -6.92 14.83
C GLU A 26 2.53 -5.56 14.46
N TYR A 27 1.72 -5.55 13.42
CA TYR A 27 1.00 -4.40 12.91
C TYR A 27 -0.41 -4.35 13.50
N SER A 28 -0.80 -3.19 13.99
CA SER A 28 -2.17 -2.87 14.38
C SER A 28 -3.04 -2.56 13.17
N GLU A 29 -4.36 -2.41 13.38
CA GLU A 29 -5.25 -1.95 12.31
C GLU A 29 -4.95 -0.50 11.91
N GLU A 30 -4.45 0.32 12.83
CA GLU A 30 -4.02 1.69 12.55
C GLU A 30 -2.82 1.68 11.60
N ASP A 31 -1.78 0.89 11.90
CA ASP A 31 -0.61 0.72 11.02
C ASP A 31 -1.02 0.25 9.61
N TYR A 32 -1.98 -0.67 9.53
CA TYR A 32 -2.53 -1.14 8.25
C TYR A 32 -3.16 -0.01 7.44
N GLN A 33 -3.99 0.85 8.07
CA GLN A 33 -4.61 1.97 7.37
C GLN A 33 -3.56 2.99 6.91
N GLU A 34 -2.55 3.28 7.74
CA GLU A 34 -1.47 4.20 7.35
C GLU A 34 -0.68 3.68 6.14
N ILE A 35 -0.29 2.39 6.14
CA ILE A 35 0.41 1.76 5.02
C ILE A 35 -0.45 1.82 3.75
N LYS A 36 -1.74 1.50 3.86
CA LYS A 36 -2.69 1.54 2.74
C LYS A 36 -2.81 2.96 2.17
N GLU A 37 -2.97 3.97 3.01
CA GLU A 37 -3.07 5.36 2.59
C GLU A 37 -1.78 5.84 1.90
N TYR A 38 -0.63 5.45 2.44
CA TYR A 38 0.67 5.77 1.87
C TYR A 38 0.82 5.21 0.45
N ILE A 39 0.49 3.93 0.26
CA ILE A 39 0.52 3.28 -1.05
C ILE A 39 -0.43 3.98 -2.03
N VAL A 40 -1.67 4.24 -1.62
CA VAL A 40 -2.67 4.91 -2.47
C VAL A 40 -2.21 6.34 -2.82
N SER A 41 -1.55 7.03 -1.90
CA SER A 41 -0.99 8.37 -2.12
C SER A 41 0.12 8.35 -3.18
N ILE A 42 1.03 7.36 -3.11
CA ILE A 42 2.05 7.15 -4.15
C ILE A 42 1.40 6.89 -5.50
N ALA A 43 0.46 5.94 -5.57
CA ALA A 43 -0.24 5.61 -6.81
C ALA A 43 -0.94 6.85 -7.40
N LYS A 44 -1.65 7.63 -6.58
CA LYS A 44 -2.29 8.89 -7.00
C LYS A 44 -1.29 9.91 -7.53
N LYS A 45 -0.12 10.06 -6.92
CA LYS A 45 0.93 10.99 -7.40
C LYS A 45 1.46 10.57 -8.77
N HIS A 46 1.68 9.28 -9.00
CA HIS A 46 2.14 8.77 -10.29
C HIS A 46 1.06 8.82 -11.37
N LEU A 47 -0.20 8.50 -11.04
CA LEU A 47 -1.31 8.59 -11.99
C LEU A 47 -1.66 10.04 -12.37
N LYS A 48 -1.55 10.99 -11.44
CA LYS A 48 -1.70 12.43 -11.76
C LYS A 48 -0.61 12.96 -12.69
N TYR A 49 0.51 12.24 -12.86
CA TYR A 49 1.60 12.63 -13.73
C TYR A 49 1.37 12.29 -15.22
N GLU A 50 0.31 11.55 -15.57
CA GLU A 50 -0.06 11.29 -16.97
C GLU A 50 -1.17 12.22 -17.51
N GLY A 51 -1.69 13.13 -16.67
CA GLY A 51 -2.84 13.99 -17.00
C GLY A 51 -2.53 15.45 -17.34
N ASP A 52 -1.25 15.84 -17.41
CA ASP A 52 -0.85 17.22 -17.75
C ASP A 52 0.43 17.23 -18.62
N VAL A 53 0.36 16.49 -19.73
CA VAL A 53 1.28 16.65 -20.87
C VAL A 53 0.43 16.96 -22.10
N SER A 54 0.21 18.26 -22.29
CA SER A 54 0.11 18.99 -23.56
C SER A 54 -0.63 18.34 -24.74
#